data_AF-A0A351KRP6-F1
#
_entry.id   AF-A0A351KRP6-F1
#
_cell.length_a   1.000
_cell.length_b   1.000
_cell.length_c   1.000
_cell.angle_alpha   90.00
_cell.angle_beta   90.00
_cell.angle_gamma   90.00
#
_symmetry.space_group_name_H-M   'P 1'
#
loop_
_entity.id
_entity.type
_entity.pdbx_description
1 polymer ?
#
loop_
_entity_poly.entity_id
_entity_poly.type
_entity_poly.pdbx_seq_one_letter_code
_entity_poly.pdbx_strand_id
1 'polypeptide(L)'
;MSVFTTVTPDELRHWLQDYSVGELRDLQGISAGIENTNYFVTTDSGRYVLTLFEKLTPSELPFYLNLMAHLAGRGVPSACPVANRHGAYLGALNGKPAALVARLEGRDVTEPSAVQCAAVGAVMAQMHIAGQSYPTIMANPRGPQWWAAVLPQILPLLPAPEVALLQQEVLEQKAARAPELPRGAIHA
;
A
#
# COMPACT_ATOMS: atom_id res chain seq x y z
N MET A 1 13.91 -10.05 9.88
CA MET A 1 14.78 -8.99 9.33
C MET A 1 14.19 -8.57 8.00
N SER A 2 13.57 -7.40 7.91
CA SER A 2 13.00 -6.87 6.64
C SER A 2 13.38 -5.40 6.43
N VAL A 3 14.57 -5.00 6.87
CA VAL A 3 15.16 -3.70 6.53
C VAL A 3 16.19 -3.98 5.43
N PHE A 4 15.86 -3.61 4.19
CA PHE A 4 16.75 -3.77 3.04
C PHE A 4 17.64 -2.55 2.88
N THR A 5 17.04 -1.35 2.97
CA THR A 5 17.75 -0.08 2.86
C THR A 5 17.86 0.55 4.25
N THR A 6 19.06 0.57 4.82
CA THR A 6 19.30 1.22 6.12
C THR A 6 19.23 2.73 6.00
N VAL A 7 18.49 3.36 6.91
CA VAL A 7 18.45 4.82 7.10
C VAL A 7 19.01 5.15 8.48
N THR A 8 20.00 6.03 8.53
CA THR A 8 20.55 6.54 9.78
C THR A 8 19.75 7.72 10.31
N PRO A 9 19.77 8.00 11.63
CA PRO A 9 19.12 9.18 12.19
C PRO A 9 19.60 10.50 11.57
N ASP A 10 20.87 10.62 11.17
CA ASP A 10 21.43 11.83 10.57
C ASP A 10 20.88 12.05 9.14
N GLU A 11 20.86 11.01 8.32
CA GLU A 11 20.25 11.04 6.98
C GLU A 11 18.76 11.40 7.05
N LEU A 12 18.03 10.77 7.98
CA LEU A 12 16.61 11.07 8.17
C LEU A 12 16.41 12.50 8.67
N ARG A 13 17.24 12.99 9.59
CA ARG A 13 17.16 14.39 10.06
C ARG A 13 17.33 15.38 8.92
N HIS A 14 18.27 15.12 8.02
CA HIS A 14 18.46 15.98 6.84
C HIS A 14 17.24 15.91 5.92
N TRP A 15 16.74 14.71 5.61
CA TRP A 15 15.57 14.54 4.74
C TRP A 15 14.29 15.17 5.30
N LEU A 16 14.09 15.12 6.63
CA LEU A 16 12.93 15.73 7.30
C LEU A 16 12.93 17.26 7.26
N GLN A 17 14.03 17.92 6.88
CA GLN A 17 14.06 19.38 6.71
C GLN A 17 13.08 19.85 5.63
N ASP A 18 12.83 19.01 4.62
CA ASP A 18 11.85 19.26 3.56
C ASP A 18 10.41 19.06 4.01
N TYR A 19 10.17 18.70 5.28
CA TYR A 19 8.84 18.45 5.82
C TYR A 19 8.53 19.40 6.99
N SER A 20 7.24 19.65 7.21
CA SER A 20 6.75 20.46 8.33
C SER A 20 6.37 19.58 9.52
N VAL A 21 7.29 18.72 9.95
CA VAL A 21 7.05 17.72 11.03
C VAL A 21 7.94 17.89 12.27
N GLY A 22 8.69 18.99 12.39
CA GLY A 22 9.56 19.22 13.54
C GLY A 22 10.81 18.34 13.54
N GLU A 23 11.48 18.22 14.70
CA GLU A 23 12.75 17.50 14.80
C GLU A 23 12.55 16.01 15.06
N LEU A 24 13.46 15.18 14.53
CA LEU A 24 13.51 13.75 14.81
C LEU A 24 13.83 13.49 16.29
N ARG A 25 12.99 12.71 16.96
CA ARG A 25 13.18 12.26 18.35
C ARG A 25 13.53 10.78 18.44
N ASP A 26 12.92 9.95 17.61
CA ASP A 26 13.17 8.51 17.60
C ASP A 26 13.01 7.92 16.19
N LEU A 27 13.80 6.88 15.91
CA LEU A 27 13.79 6.13 14.65
C LEU A 27 13.93 4.64 14.95
N GLN A 28 12.89 3.88 14.63
CA GLN A 28 12.86 2.44 14.89
C GLN A 28 12.49 1.66 13.63
N GLY A 29 13.37 0.74 13.20
CA GLY A 29 13.07 -0.15 12.07
C GLY A 29 11.92 -1.12 12.38
N ILE A 30 11.03 -1.30 11.42
CA ILE A 30 9.91 -2.25 11.50
C ILE A 30 10.31 -3.52 10.76
N SER A 31 10.36 -4.64 11.49
CA SER A 31 10.72 -5.96 10.93
C SER A 31 9.52 -6.71 10.31
N ALA A 32 8.38 -6.03 10.14
CA ALA A 32 7.18 -6.56 9.52
C ALA A 32 7.09 -6.05 8.07
N GLY A 33 6.93 -6.99 7.12
CA GLY A 33 6.83 -6.71 5.70
C GLY A 33 7.78 -7.58 4.88
N ILE A 34 7.42 -7.80 3.61
CA ILE A 34 8.19 -8.63 2.68
C ILE A 34 8.83 -7.84 1.54
N GLU A 35 8.36 -6.62 1.28
CA GLU A 35 8.73 -5.87 0.07
C GLU A 35 9.26 -4.46 0.31
N ASN A 36 8.92 -3.80 1.41
CA ASN A 36 9.35 -2.42 1.67
C ASN A 36 10.11 -2.33 2.99
N THR A 37 11.06 -1.40 3.03
CA THR A 37 11.68 -1.03 4.30
C THR A 37 10.79 -0.01 5.01
N ASN A 38 10.39 -0.31 6.24
CA ASN A 38 9.53 0.58 7.03
C ASN A 38 10.20 0.95 8.36
N TYR A 39 9.98 2.19 8.79
CA TYR A 39 10.46 2.72 10.06
C TYR A 39 9.33 3.43 10.81
N PHE A 40 9.22 3.23 12.11
CA PHE A 40 8.53 4.17 12.98
C PHE A 40 9.42 5.39 13.18
N VAL A 41 8.83 6.56 12.97
CA VAL A 41 9.50 7.85 13.12
C VAL A 41 8.71 8.67 14.13
N THR A 42 9.37 9.09 15.21
CA THR A 42 8.78 10.02 16.18
C THR A 42 9.46 11.37 16.04
N THR A 43 8.66 12.43 15.98
CA THR A 43 9.12 13.82 15.94
C THR A 43 8.41 14.63 17.01
N ASP A 44 8.77 15.90 17.13
CA ASP A 44 8.04 16.85 17.99
C ASP A 44 6.57 17.06 17.60
N SER A 45 6.25 16.91 16.31
CA SER A 45 4.90 17.17 15.81
C SER A 45 3.98 15.96 15.85
N GLY A 46 4.54 14.76 16.04
CA GLY A 46 3.76 13.53 15.96
C GLY A 46 4.58 12.28 15.61
N ARG A 47 3.82 11.21 15.35
CA ARG A 47 4.35 9.87 15.01
C ARG A 47 3.98 9.53 13.57
N TYR A 48 4.95 8.98 12.87
CA TYR A 48 4.87 8.68 11.44
C TYR A 48 5.41 7.28 11.16
N VAL A 49 5.11 6.80 9.96
CA VAL A 49 5.79 5.66 9.34
C VAL A 49 6.51 6.17 8.11
N LEU A 50 7.81 5.94 8.05
CA LEU A 50 8.62 6.15 6.84
C LEU A 50 8.67 4.83 6.08
N THR A 51 8.35 4.88 4.79
CA THR A 51 8.42 3.74 3.89
C THR A 51 9.39 4.05 2.75
N LEU A 52 10.39 3.18 2.56
CA LEU A 52 11.25 3.16 1.38
C LEU A 52 10.76 2.02 0.48
N PHE A 53 10.41 2.36 -0.75
CA PHE A 53 9.86 1.42 -1.71
C PHE A 53 11.00 0.69 -2.43
N GLU A 54 11.11 -0.63 -2.21
CA GLU A 54 12.25 -1.38 -2.76
C GLU A 54 12.01 -1.87 -4.19
N LYS A 55 10.74 -2.12 -4.55
CA LYS A 55 10.35 -2.66 -5.86
C LYS A 55 9.62 -1.65 -6.75
N LEU A 56 8.70 -0.87 -6.17
CA LEU A 56 7.89 0.07 -6.93
C LEU A 56 8.72 1.26 -7.41
N THR A 57 8.49 1.66 -8.66
CA THR A 57 9.18 2.79 -9.28
C THR A 57 8.51 4.13 -8.94
N PRO A 58 9.24 5.26 -9.03
CA PRO A 58 8.66 6.59 -8.84
C PRO A 58 7.44 6.89 -9.73
N SER A 59 7.30 6.25 -10.89
CA SER A 59 6.15 6.43 -11.79
C SER A 59 4.88 5.71 -11.34
N GLU A 60 5.00 4.64 -10.54
CA GLU A 60 3.87 3.83 -10.08
C GLU A 60 3.27 4.38 -8.77
N LEU A 61 4.13 4.94 -7.91
CA LEU A 61 3.77 5.41 -6.56
C LEU A 61 2.76 6.56 -6.48
N PRO A 62 2.72 7.53 -7.41
CA PRO A 62 1.79 8.65 -7.33
C PRO A 62 0.33 8.20 -7.25
N PHE A 63 -0.06 7.12 -7.95
CA PHE A 63 -1.43 6.62 -7.87
C PHE A 63 -1.81 6.26 -6.43
N TYR A 64 -0.97 5.47 -5.76
CA TYR A 64 -1.22 4.96 -4.40
C TYR A 64 -1.24 6.09 -3.37
N LEU A 65 -0.21 6.95 -3.38
CA LEU A 65 -0.10 8.03 -2.39
C LEU A 65 -1.22 9.07 -2.57
N ASN A 66 -1.56 9.43 -3.79
CA ASN A 66 -2.64 10.39 -4.05
C ASN A 66 -4.02 9.80 -3.72
N LEU A 67 -4.25 8.51 -4.00
CA LEU A 67 -5.48 7.85 -3.59
C LEU A 67 -5.60 7.82 -2.06
N MET A 68 -4.51 7.51 -1.36
CA MET A 68 -4.48 7.49 0.10
C MET A 68 -4.77 8.86 0.70
N ALA A 69 -4.17 9.93 0.16
CA ALA A 69 -4.49 11.31 0.55
C ALA A 69 -5.95 11.69 0.27
N HIS A 70 -6.48 11.30 -0.89
CA HIS A 70 -7.86 11.56 -1.31
C HIS A 70 -8.90 10.90 -0.39
N LEU A 71 -8.64 9.67 0.03
CA LEU A 71 -9.49 8.91 0.94
C LEU A 71 -9.44 9.49 2.37
N ALA A 72 -8.24 9.78 2.88
CA ALA A 72 -8.07 10.40 4.19
C ALA A 72 -8.75 11.78 4.26
N GLY A 73 -8.61 12.61 3.21
CA GLY A 73 -9.29 13.89 3.09
C GLY A 73 -10.83 13.81 3.04
N ARG A 74 -11.40 12.61 2.82
CA ARG A 74 -12.84 12.32 2.85
C ARG A 74 -13.28 11.57 4.11
N GLY A 75 -12.41 11.54 5.13
CA GLY A 75 -12.73 10.96 6.43
C GLY A 75 -12.72 9.43 6.46
N VAL A 76 -12.15 8.76 5.44
CA VAL A 76 -11.86 7.33 5.53
C VAL A 76 -10.76 7.16 6.58
N PRO A 77 -10.91 6.25 7.58
CA PRO A 77 -9.91 6.04 8.61
C PRO A 77 -8.70 5.26 8.06
N SER A 78 -7.89 5.94 7.25
CA SER A 78 -6.65 5.42 6.66
C SER A 78 -5.47 6.32 7.03
N ALA A 79 -4.25 5.79 6.89
CA ALA A 79 -3.06 6.60 7.02
C ALA A 79 -3.08 7.74 5.98
N CYS A 80 -2.67 8.93 6.37
CA CYS A 80 -2.58 10.08 5.46
C CYS A 80 -1.10 10.33 5.13
N PRO A 81 -0.70 10.40 3.85
CA PRO A 81 0.66 10.76 3.49
C PRO A 81 0.93 12.22 3.83
N VAL A 82 2.13 12.49 4.32
CA VAL A 82 2.58 13.84 4.67
C VAL A 82 3.22 14.46 3.43
N ALA A 83 2.68 15.57 2.96
CA ALA A 83 3.30 16.33 1.88
C ALA A 83 4.58 17.01 2.38
N ASN A 84 5.61 17.03 1.54
CA ASN A 84 6.77 17.89 1.75
C ASN A 84 6.40 19.36 1.53
N ARG A 85 7.35 20.27 1.80
CA ARG A 85 7.21 21.72 1.62
C ARG A 85 6.97 22.15 0.17
N HIS A 86 7.15 21.25 -0.78
CA HIS A 86 6.85 21.45 -2.21
C HIS A 86 5.48 20.90 -2.62
N GLY A 87 4.71 20.35 -1.68
CA GLY A 87 3.39 19.78 -1.95
C GLY A 87 3.41 18.36 -2.54
N ALA A 88 4.56 17.69 -2.55
CA ALA A 88 4.69 16.32 -3.04
C ALA A 88 4.67 15.29 -1.89
N TYR A 89 3.97 14.17 -2.09
CA TYR A 89 3.94 13.05 -1.13
C TYR A 89 5.09 12.05 -1.30
N LEU A 90 5.77 12.09 -2.46
CA LEU A 90 6.87 11.20 -2.79
C LEU A 90 8.18 11.98 -2.82
N GLY A 91 9.15 11.52 -2.06
CA GLY A 91 10.54 11.97 -2.11
C GLY A 91 11.48 10.83 -2.48
N ALA A 92 12.78 11.08 -2.31
CA ALA A 92 13.81 10.07 -2.42
C ALA A 92 14.70 10.10 -1.16
N LEU A 93 15.07 8.93 -0.67
CA LEU A 93 15.97 8.77 0.48
C LEU A 93 16.84 7.55 0.24
N ASN A 94 18.16 7.70 0.40
CA ASN A 94 19.16 6.64 0.23
C ASN A 94 19.01 5.89 -1.11
N GLY A 95 18.73 6.65 -2.19
CA GLY A 95 18.58 6.11 -3.55
C GLY A 95 17.26 5.39 -3.83
N LYS A 96 16.30 5.41 -2.88
CA LYS A 96 14.98 4.78 -3.02
C LYS A 96 13.87 5.82 -2.99
N PRO A 97 12.74 5.59 -3.68
CA PRO A 97 11.54 6.37 -3.47
C PRO A 97 11.09 6.22 -2.00
N ALA A 98 10.72 7.33 -1.37
CA ALA A 98 10.37 7.35 0.04
C ALA A 98 9.13 8.20 0.29
N ALA A 99 8.27 7.73 1.21
CA ALA A 99 7.10 8.47 1.66
C ALA A 99 7.02 8.46 3.18
N LEU A 100 6.53 9.56 3.75
CA LEU A 100 6.22 9.68 5.17
C LEU A 100 4.70 9.70 5.33
N VAL A 101 4.17 8.85 6.20
CA VAL A 101 2.71 8.72 6.42
C VAL A 101 2.39 8.81 7.90
N ALA A 102 1.23 9.38 8.25
CA ALA A 102 0.80 9.44 9.64
C ALA A 102 0.66 8.03 10.22
N ARG A 103 1.21 7.82 11.43
CA ARG A 103 1.09 6.53 12.12
C ARG A 103 -0.30 6.40 12.73
N LEU A 104 -1.05 5.39 12.31
CA LEU A 104 -2.32 5.03 12.93
C LEU A 104 -2.09 4.38 14.30
N GLU A 105 -3.03 4.62 15.21
CA GLU A 105 -3.10 3.91 16.48
C GLU A 105 -3.78 2.56 16.33
N GLY A 106 -3.45 1.63 17.22
CA GLY A 106 -3.99 0.29 17.22
C GLY A 106 -2.96 -0.76 16.80
N ARG A 107 -3.47 -1.93 16.43
CA ARG A 107 -2.70 -3.11 16.05
C ARG A 107 -3.52 -4.00 15.14
N ASP A 108 -2.85 -4.86 14.41
CA ASP A 108 -3.50 -5.91 13.64
C ASP A 108 -4.25 -6.88 14.55
N VAL A 109 -5.36 -7.42 14.04
CA VAL A 109 -6.20 -8.41 14.73
C VAL A 109 -6.19 -9.68 13.89
N THR A 110 -5.57 -10.74 14.40
CA THR A 110 -5.45 -12.04 13.71
C THR A 110 -6.73 -12.84 13.74
N GLU A 111 -7.53 -12.68 14.79
CA GLU A 111 -8.81 -13.37 14.99
C GLU A 111 -9.92 -12.34 15.17
N PRO A 112 -10.50 -11.82 14.07
CA PRO A 112 -11.52 -10.78 14.16
C PRO A 112 -12.85 -11.36 14.64
N SER A 113 -13.49 -10.65 15.57
CA SER A 113 -14.88 -10.90 15.98
C SER A 113 -15.88 -10.47 14.88
N ALA A 114 -17.11 -10.96 14.97
CA ALA A 114 -18.18 -10.56 14.05
C ALA A 114 -18.42 -9.04 14.03
N VAL A 115 -18.28 -8.36 15.18
CA VAL A 115 -18.39 -6.90 15.28
C VAL A 115 -17.25 -6.21 14.52
N GLN A 116 -16.02 -6.72 14.60
CA GLN A 116 -14.89 -6.19 13.85
C GLN A 116 -15.03 -6.43 12.34
N CYS A 117 -15.55 -7.59 11.93
CA CYS A 117 -15.86 -7.85 10.51
C CYS A 117 -16.90 -6.86 9.97
N ALA A 118 -17.96 -6.57 10.74
CA ALA A 118 -18.95 -5.57 10.36
C ALA A 118 -18.33 -4.16 10.25
N ALA A 119 -17.43 -3.79 11.17
CA ALA A 119 -16.71 -2.52 11.12
C ALA A 119 -15.82 -2.40 9.87
N VAL A 120 -15.09 -3.46 9.51
CA VAL A 120 -14.29 -3.51 8.27
C VAL A 120 -15.20 -3.33 7.05
N GLY A 121 -16.35 -4.01 7.01
CA GLY A 121 -17.35 -3.84 5.95
C GLY A 121 -17.82 -2.39 5.78
N ALA A 122 -18.12 -1.71 6.89
CA ALA A 122 -18.52 -0.30 6.87
C ALA A 122 -17.42 0.62 6.33
N VAL A 123 -16.17 0.42 6.77
CA VAL A 123 -15.02 1.22 6.29
C VAL A 123 -14.72 0.94 4.81
N MET A 124 -14.82 -0.31 4.35
CA MET A 124 -14.67 -0.64 2.93
C MET A 124 -15.74 0.04 2.06
N ALA A 125 -16.99 0.07 2.52
CA ALA A 125 -18.06 0.79 1.83
C ALA A 125 -17.77 2.30 1.75
N GLN A 126 -17.32 2.90 2.86
CA GLN A 126 -16.92 4.31 2.89
C GLN A 126 -15.76 4.59 1.93
N MET A 127 -14.75 3.72 1.89
CA MET A 127 -13.64 3.81 0.93
C MET A 127 -14.14 3.78 -0.51
N HIS A 128 -15.02 2.83 -0.87
CA HIS A 128 -15.55 2.73 -2.23
C HIS A 128 -16.33 3.98 -2.62
N ILE A 129 -17.18 4.51 -1.72
CA ILE A 129 -17.95 5.74 -1.96
C ILE A 129 -17.01 6.94 -2.14
N ALA A 130 -16.03 7.12 -1.26
CA ALA A 130 -15.05 8.21 -1.36
C ALA A 130 -14.21 8.12 -2.65
N GLY A 131 -13.86 6.90 -3.05
CA GLY A 131 -13.09 6.58 -4.26
C GLY A 131 -13.79 6.91 -5.58
N GLN A 132 -15.12 7.02 -5.61
CA GLN A 132 -15.88 7.37 -6.83
C GLN A 132 -15.48 8.72 -7.43
N SER A 133 -15.03 9.65 -6.59
CA SER A 133 -14.61 11.00 -7.01
C SER A 133 -13.12 11.12 -7.30
N TYR A 134 -12.35 10.02 -7.20
CA TYR A 134 -10.92 10.02 -7.53
C TYR A 134 -10.74 9.94 -9.06
N PRO A 135 -10.02 10.88 -9.69
CA PRO A 135 -10.02 11.00 -11.15
C PRO A 135 -9.12 9.98 -11.86
N THR A 136 -8.17 9.38 -11.15
CA THR A 136 -7.16 8.50 -11.75
C THR A 136 -7.62 7.05 -11.71
N ILE A 137 -7.35 6.31 -12.79
CA ILE A 137 -7.64 4.89 -12.90
C ILE A 137 -6.32 4.13 -13.00
N MET A 138 -6.22 3.02 -12.26
CA MET A 138 -5.13 2.05 -12.39
C MET A 138 -5.73 0.70 -12.77
N ALA A 139 -5.18 0.06 -13.81
CA ALA A 139 -5.54 -1.31 -14.13
C ALA A 139 -5.08 -2.24 -13.00
N ASN A 140 -5.89 -3.24 -12.65
CA ASN A 140 -5.52 -4.20 -11.60
C ASN A 140 -4.24 -4.96 -12.02
N PRO A 141 -3.10 -4.78 -11.34
CA PRO A 141 -1.83 -5.40 -11.71
C PRO A 141 -1.84 -6.91 -11.51
N ARG A 142 -2.82 -7.45 -10.78
CA ARG A 142 -2.99 -8.88 -10.47
C ARG A 142 -4.29 -9.46 -11.05
N GLY A 143 -4.84 -8.83 -12.08
CA GLY A 143 -6.05 -9.30 -12.77
C GLY A 143 -5.82 -10.46 -13.76
N PRO A 144 -6.83 -10.80 -14.59
CA PRO A 144 -6.79 -11.95 -15.51
C PRO A 144 -5.61 -11.97 -16.49
N GLN A 145 -5.14 -10.80 -16.92
CA GLN A 145 -3.95 -10.69 -17.78
C GLN A 145 -2.69 -11.17 -17.04
N TRP A 146 -2.55 -10.81 -15.75
CA TRP A 146 -1.44 -11.26 -14.92
C TRP A 146 -1.53 -12.77 -14.65
N TRP A 147 -2.72 -13.32 -14.37
CA TRP A 147 -2.91 -14.77 -14.21
C TRP A 147 -2.43 -15.53 -15.45
N ALA A 148 -2.79 -15.06 -16.65
CA ALA A 148 -2.38 -15.68 -17.91
C ALA A 148 -0.85 -15.69 -18.11
N ALA A 149 -0.17 -14.62 -17.69
CA ALA A 149 1.27 -14.47 -17.83
C ALA A 149 2.06 -15.29 -16.80
N VAL A 150 1.53 -15.45 -15.58
CA VAL A 150 2.20 -16.16 -14.49
C VAL A 150 1.93 -17.65 -14.50
N LEU A 151 0.77 -18.08 -15.00
CA LEU A 151 0.39 -19.49 -15.01
C LEU A 151 1.50 -20.41 -15.57
N PRO A 152 2.10 -20.18 -16.76
CA PRO A 152 3.13 -21.06 -17.30
C PRO A 152 4.40 -21.17 -16.44
N GLN A 153 4.67 -20.17 -15.60
CA GLN A 153 5.82 -20.14 -14.70
C GLN A 153 5.61 -21.00 -13.45
N ILE A 154 4.34 -21.16 -13.02
CA ILE A 154 3.97 -21.91 -11.83
C ILE A 154 3.72 -23.39 -12.15
N LEU A 155 3.17 -23.72 -13.32
CA LEU A 155 2.82 -25.11 -13.68
C LEU A 155 3.96 -26.13 -13.45
N PRO A 156 5.23 -25.85 -13.77
CA PRO A 156 6.33 -26.80 -13.54
C PRO A 156 6.61 -27.09 -12.06
N LEU A 157 6.09 -26.27 -11.14
CA LEU A 157 6.31 -26.38 -9.70
C LEU A 157 5.21 -27.19 -9.00
N LEU A 158 4.16 -27.58 -9.73
CA LEU A 158 2.97 -28.21 -9.18
C LEU A 158 2.87 -29.70 -9.56
N PRO A 159 2.29 -30.55 -8.70
CA PRO A 159 1.95 -31.91 -9.07
C PRO A 159 0.83 -31.93 -10.13
N ALA A 160 0.81 -32.98 -10.95
CA ALA A 160 -0.14 -33.13 -12.06
C ALA A 160 -1.63 -32.84 -11.75
N PRO A 161 -2.22 -33.30 -10.63
CA PRO A 161 -3.62 -32.98 -10.31
C PRO A 161 -3.85 -31.47 -10.08
N GLU A 162 -2.88 -30.76 -9.48
CA GLU A 162 -2.99 -29.33 -9.22
C GLU A 162 -2.82 -28.50 -10.50
N VAL A 163 -1.96 -28.96 -11.43
CA VAL A 163 -1.81 -28.38 -12.76
C VAL A 163 -3.14 -28.36 -13.49
N ALA A 164 -3.83 -29.50 -13.57
CA ALA A 164 -5.11 -29.61 -14.26
C ALA A 164 -6.17 -28.69 -13.63
N LEU A 165 -6.27 -28.69 -12.30
CA LEU A 165 -7.21 -27.83 -11.57
C LEU A 165 -6.96 -26.34 -11.84
N LEU A 166 -5.72 -25.88 -11.69
CA LEU A 166 -5.38 -24.47 -11.86
C LEU A 166 -5.58 -23.99 -13.30
N GLN A 167 -5.24 -24.81 -14.30
CA GLN A 167 -5.48 -24.48 -15.70
C GLN A 167 -6.96 -24.34 -16.02
N GLN A 168 -7.79 -25.27 -15.51
CA GLN A 168 -9.23 -25.23 -15.68
C GLN A 168 -9.81 -23.96 -15.03
N GLU A 169 -9.45 -23.66 -13.78
CA GLU A 169 -9.95 -22.48 -13.05
C GLU A 169 -9.61 -21.17 -13.79
N VAL A 170 -8.37 -21.00 -14.26
CA VAL A 170 -7.99 -19.79 -15.00
C VAL A 170 -8.76 -19.64 -16.31
N LEU A 171 -9.11 -20.76 -16.96
CA LEU A 171 -9.92 -20.75 -18.17
C LEU A 171 -11.37 -20.36 -17.86
N GLU A 172 -11.96 -20.94 -16.81
CA GLU A 172 -13.31 -20.62 -16.35
C GLU A 172 -13.45 -19.15 -15.94
N GLN A 173 -12.52 -18.62 -15.15
CA GLN A 173 -12.53 -17.21 -14.72
C GLN A 173 -12.37 -16.23 -15.89
N LYS A 174 -11.65 -16.61 -16.96
CA LYS A 174 -11.56 -15.79 -18.18
C LYS A 174 -12.85 -15.83 -19.00
N ALA A 175 -13.53 -16.98 -19.02
CA ALA A 175 -14.79 -17.17 -19.74
C ALA A 175 -15.98 -16.56 -18.99
N ALA A 176 -15.91 -16.50 -17.66
CA ALA A 176 -16.89 -15.87 -16.80
C ALA A 176 -16.98 -14.38 -17.14
N ARG A 177 -18.00 -14.03 -17.92
CA ARG A 177 -18.35 -12.64 -18.19
C ARG A 177 -18.93 -12.08 -16.88
N ALA A 178 -18.17 -11.26 -16.17
CA ALA A 178 -18.74 -10.52 -15.06
C ALA A 178 -19.91 -9.69 -15.61
N PRO A 179 -21.10 -9.71 -14.99
CA PRO A 179 -22.15 -8.74 -15.30
C PRO A 179 -21.58 -7.32 -15.16
N GLU A 180 -22.27 -6.30 -15.69
CA GLU A 180 -21.86 -4.90 -15.49
C GLU A 180 -21.92 -4.55 -13.99
N LEU A 181 -20.85 -4.88 -13.26
CA LEU A 181 -20.68 -4.59 -11.85
C LEU A 181 -20.17 -3.16 -11.69
N PRO A 182 -20.53 -2.48 -10.57
CA PRO A 182 -19.95 -1.19 -10.24
C PRO A 182 -18.42 -1.24 -10.25
N ARG A 183 -17.81 -0.21 -10.83
CA ARG A 183 -16.35 -0.07 -10.93
C ARG A 183 -15.89 1.14 -10.14
N GLY A 184 -14.73 1.02 -9.50
CA GLY A 184 -14.11 2.09 -8.74
C GLY A 184 -12.76 1.63 -8.20
N ALA A 185 -12.08 2.52 -7.47
CA ALA A 185 -10.90 2.15 -6.73
C ALA A 185 -11.27 1.12 -5.64
N ILE A 186 -10.51 0.04 -5.57
CA ILE A 186 -10.57 -0.98 -4.52
C ILE A 186 -9.23 -1.00 -3.77
N HIS A 187 -9.17 -1.69 -2.64
CA HIS A 187 -7.94 -1.78 -1.83
C HIS A 187 -6.84 -2.65 -2.48
N ALA A 188 -7.20 -3.60 -3.35
CA ALA A 188 -6.31 -4.65 -3.86
C ALA A 188 -5.20 -4.17 -4.81
#